data_AF-A0A847VCJ4-F1
#
_entry.id   AF-A0A847VCJ4-F1
#
_cell.length_a   1.000
_cell.length_b   1.000
_cell.length_c   1.000
_cell.angle_alpha   90.00
_cell.angle_beta   90.00
_cell.angle_gamma   90.00
#
_symmetry.space_group_name_H-M   'P 1'
#
loop_
_entity.id
_entity.type
_entity.pdbx_description
1 polymer ?
#
loop_
_entity_poly.entity_id
_entity_poly.type
_entity_poly.pdbx_seq_one_letter_code
_entity_poly.pdbx_strand_id
1 'polypeptide(L)'
;MEMNIKIILITLLINFLVAPVLIFSLRKLKFYKKIETDKETEKKRNQRYYKHMLSNIATPSSFGVLLILLLTIYLSLFKTSTEFQIIAISAVVLGILGLLDDIFEFFLYREIKRWGMKARYKMPIQILVLFIALVLISKSLIIAILLAIPLAFILNSFNITDGIDG
;
A
#
# COMPACT_ATOMS: atom_id res chain seq x y z
N MET A 1 4.55 -23.63 18.40
CA MET A 1 5.70 -22.74 18.12
C MET A 1 6.32 -23.05 16.75
N GLU A 2 6.61 -24.31 16.44
CA GLU A 2 7.21 -24.70 15.15
C GLU A 2 6.39 -24.30 13.91
N MET A 3 5.06 -24.41 13.96
CA MET A 3 4.19 -24.03 12.84
C MET A 3 4.28 -22.53 12.51
N ASN A 4 4.40 -21.67 13.52
CA ASN A 4 4.53 -20.23 13.34
C ASN A 4 5.90 -19.87 12.73
N ILE A 5 6.97 -20.56 13.15
CA ILE A 5 8.32 -20.36 12.59
C ILE A 5 8.35 -20.79 11.12
N LYS A 6 7.73 -21.93 10.78
CA LYS A 6 7.62 -22.39 9.39
C LYS A 6 6.87 -21.38 8.52
N ILE A 7 5.77 -20.82 9.01
CA ILE A 7 5.00 -19.77 8.31
C ILE A 7 5.87 -18.53 8.03
N ILE A 8 6.60 -18.07 9.04
CA ILE A 8 7.48 -16.89 8.92
C ILE A 8 8.58 -17.16 7.89
N LEU A 9 9.23 -18.32 7.96
CA LEU A 9 10.28 -18.72 7.02
C LEU A 9 9.77 -18.84 5.58
N ILE A 10 8.60 -19.45 5.38
CA ILE A 10 7.97 -19.55 4.05
C ILE A 10 7.64 -18.15 3.51
N THR A 11 7.07 -17.28 4.34
CA THR A 11 6.73 -15.90 3.94
C THR A 11 7.98 -15.11 3.56
N LEU A 12 9.05 -15.23 4.35
CA LEU A 12 10.35 -14.61 4.06
C LEU A 12 10.96 -15.14 2.76
N LEU A 13 10.90 -16.45 2.53
CA LEU A 13 11.41 -17.08 1.31
C LEU A 13 10.64 -16.59 0.08
N ILE A 14 9.31 -16.56 0.15
CA ILE A 14 8.47 -16.04 -0.95
C ILE A 14 8.79 -14.57 -1.19
N ASN A 15 8.90 -13.75 -0.14
CA ASN A 15 9.28 -12.35 -0.28
C ASN A 15 10.63 -12.21 -1.01
N PHE A 16 11.65 -12.95 -0.59
CA PHE A 16 12.98 -12.91 -1.20
C PHE A 16 12.98 -13.32 -2.69
N LEU A 17 12.14 -14.28 -3.07
CA LEU A 17 12.04 -14.75 -4.47
C LEU A 17 11.18 -13.83 -5.34
N VAL A 18 10.06 -13.34 -4.82
CA VAL A 18 9.09 -12.57 -5.60
C VAL A 18 9.47 -11.09 -5.68
N ALA A 19 10.08 -10.53 -4.63
CA ALA A 19 10.46 -9.12 -4.58
C ALA A 19 11.29 -8.65 -5.79
N PRO A 20 12.39 -9.33 -6.20
CA PRO A 20 13.20 -8.89 -7.34
C PRO A 20 12.41 -8.93 -8.67
N VAL A 21 11.59 -9.97 -8.85
CA VAL A 21 10.74 -10.13 -10.04
C VAL A 21 9.70 -9.03 -10.12
N LEU A 22 9.10 -8.69 -8.98
CA LEU A 22 8.11 -7.63 -8.86
C LEU A 22 8.73 -6.24 -9.11
N ILE A 23 9.91 -5.96 -8.56
CA ILE A 23 10.68 -4.73 -8.81
C ILE A 23 10.93 -4.55 -10.31
N PHE A 24 11.42 -5.61 -10.98
CA PHE A 24 11.66 -5.56 -12.42
C PHE A 24 10.37 -5.30 -13.21
N SER A 25 9.27 -5.94 -12.82
CA SER A 25 7.96 -5.80 -13.45
C SER A 25 7.39 -4.39 -13.28
N LEU A 26 7.40 -3.84 -12.06
CA LEU A 26 6.93 -2.49 -11.75
C LEU A 26 7.73 -1.43 -12.53
N ARG A 27 9.05 -1.62 -12.63
CA ARG A 27 9.92 -0.75 -13.44
C ARG A 27 9.55 -0.80 -14.92
N LYS A 28 9.30 -2.00 -15.46
CA LYS A 28 8.87 -2.18 -16.86
C LYS A 28 7.49 -1.54 -17.13
N LEU A 29 6.58 -1.64 -16.17
CA LEU A 29 5.23 -1.05 -16.22
C LEU A 29 5.23 0.47 -15.99
N LYS A 30 6.37 1.08 -15.64
CA LYS A 30 6.52 2.52 -15.38
C LYS A 30 5.80 3.00 -14.11
N PHE A 31 5.64 2.13 -13.11
CA PHE A 31 5.30 2.52 -11.73
C PHE A 31 6.51 3.15 -11.05
N TYR A 32 6.95 4.31 -11.53
CA TYR A 32 7.98 5.12 -10.89
C TYR A 32 7.74 6.57 -11.26
N LYS A 33 8.13 7.49 -10.38
CA LYS A 33 7.90 8.92 -10.60
C LYS A 33 8.85 9.40 -11.71
N LYS A 34 8.27 9.94 -12.80
CA LYS A 34 9.07 10.58 -13.86
C LYS A 34 9.41 12.00 -13.46
N ILE A 35 10.70 12.30 -13.51
CA ILE A 35 11.21 13.64 -13.22
C ILE A 35 11.00 14.50 -14.47
N GLU A 36 10.07 15.45 -14.39
CA GLU A 36 10.04 16.60 -15.28
C GLU A 36 10.55 17.80 -14.46
N THR A 37 11.88 18.01 -14.44
CA THR A 37 12.45 19.24 -13.86
C THR A 37 12.95 20.17 -14.95
N ASP A 38 12.75 21.46 -14.69
CA ASP A 38 13.35 22.54 -15.46
C ASP A 38 14.84 22.69 -15.09
N LYS A 39 15.70 22.89 -16.08
CA LYS A 39 17.17 22.92 -15.89
C LYS A 39 17.63 24.04 -14.94
N GLU A 40 16.81 25.06 -14.74
CA GLU A 40 17.10 26.15 -13.79
C GLU A 40 16.86 25.77 -12.33
N THR A 41 15.89 24.91 -12.02
CA THR A 41 15.60 24.48 -10.64
C THR A 41 16.63 23.48 -10.13
N GLU A 42 17.24 22.70 -11.02
CA GLU A 42 18.33 21.78 -10.71
C GLU A 42 19.62 22.53 -10.30
N LYS A 43 19.93 23.68 -10.92
CA LYS A 43 21.12 24.49 -10.60
C LYS A 43 21.08 25.16 -9.22
N LYS A 44 19.88 25.45 -8.68
CA LYS A 44 19.72 26.15 -7.39
C LYS A 44 19.71 25.21 -6.17
N ARG A 45 19.63 23.90 -6.36
CA ARG A 45 19.51 22.92 -5.27
C ARG A 45 20.86 22.28 -4.94
N ASN A 46 21.01 21.85 -3.69
CA ASN A 46 22.21 21.16 -3.22
C ASN A 46 22.37 19.83 -4.00
N GLN A 47 23.40 19.75 -4.85
CA GLN A 47 23.56 18.67 -5.82
C GLN A 47 23.62 17.28 -5.18
N ARG A 48 24.22 17.14 -3.98
CA ARG A 48 24.32 15.83 -3.31
C ARG A 48 22.96 15.35 -2.79
N TYR A 49 22.22 16.22 -2.11
CA TYR A 49 20.87 15.92 -1.63
C TYR A 49 19.91 15.68 -2.79
N TYR A 50 20.01 16.50 -3.83
CA TYR A 50 19.18 16.38 -5.03
C TYR A 50 19.47 15.08 -5.79
N LYS A 51 20.73 14.66 -5.92
CA LYS A 51 21.09 13.40 -6.58
C LYS A 51 20.61 12.17 -5.81
N HIS A 52 20.64 12.20 -4.48
CA HIS A 52 20.06 11.14 -3.63
C HIS A 52 18.53 11.08 -3.76
N MET A 53 17.87 12.24 -3.71
CA MET A 53 16.42 12.33 -3.89
C MET A 53 16.00 11.87 -5.30
N LEU A 54 16.73 12.23 -6.35
CA LEU A 54 16.49 11.77 -7.73
C LEU A 54 16.69 10.26 -7.90
N SER A 55 17.69 9.69 -7.23
CA SER A 55 17.91 8.23 -7.14
C SER A 55 16.69 7.53 -6.56
N ASN A 56 16.15 8.05 -5.45
CA ASN A 56 14.98 7.50 -4.76
C ASN A 56 13.64 7.80 -5.46
N ILE A 57 13.61 8.70 -6.45
CA ILE A 57 12.40 8.96 -7.25
C ILE A 57 12.24 7.91 -8.37
N ALA A 58 13.33 7.29 -8.80
CA ALA A 58 13.35 6.24 -9.83
C ALA A 58 13.14 4.82 -9.27
N THR A 59 12.98 4.66 -7.95
CA THR A 59 12.59 3.38 -7.36
C THR A 59 11.13 3.07 -7.73
N PRO A 60 10.83 1.80 -8.07
CA PRO A 60 9.47 1.43 -8.39
C PRO A 60 8.56 1.61 -7.16
N SER A 61 7.48 2.35 -7.35
CA SER A 61 6.42 2.56 -6.36
C SER A 61 5.42 1.40 -6.38
N SER A 62 4.56 1.32 -5.37
CA SER A 62 3.51 0.29 -5.24
C SER A 62 4.01 -1.12 -4.87
N PHE A 63 5.03 -1.20 -4.01
CA PHE A 63 5.46 -2.48 -3.45
C PHE A 63 4.40 -3.15 -2.55
N GLY A 64 3.35 -2.40 -2.17
CA GLY A 64 2.15 -2.92 -1.51
C GLY A 64 1.46 -4.06 -2.26
N VAL A 65 1.68 -4.21 -3.57
CA VAL A 65 1.22 -5.38 -4.34
C VAL A 65 1.79 -6.68 -3.79
N LEU A 66 3.06 -6.67 -3.34
CA LEU A 66 3.67 -7.86 -2.75
C LEU A 66 3.00 -8.24 -1.43
N LEU A 67 2.66 -7.24 -0.61
CA LEU A 67 1.95 -7.45 0.64
C LEU A 67 0.56 -8.08 0.40
N ILE A 68 -0.18 -7.58 -0.59
CA ILE A 68 -1.48 -8.14 -1.00
C ILE A 68 -1.33 -9.59 -1.46
N LEU A 69 -0.32 -9.87 -2.29
CA LEU A 69 -0.04 -11.20 -2.81
C LEU A 69 0.31 -12.18 -1.69
N LEU A 70 1.19 -11.79 -0.76
CA LEU A 70 1.58 -12.59 0.39
C LEU A 70 0.38 -12.87 1.31
N LEU A 71 -0.45 -11.87 1.61
CA LEU A 71 -1.66 -12.03 2.41
C LEU A 71 -2.66 -12.98 1.76
N THR A 72 -2.82 -12.89 0.43
CA THR A 72 -3.74 -13.75 -0.33
C THR A 72 -3.24 -15.20 -0.37
N ILE A 73 -1.95 -15.42 -0.61
CA ILE A 73 -1.32 -16.75 -0.54
C ILE A 73 -1.48 -17.33 0.87
N TYR A 74 -1.23 -16.51 1.90
CA TYR A 74 -1.38 -16.94 3.28
C TYR A 74 -2.82 -17.38 3.59
N LEU A 75 -3.82 -16.60 3.17
CA LEU A 75 -5.23 -16.97 3.31
C LEU A 75 -5.61 -18.24 2.56
N SER A 76 -5.02 -18.47 1.38
CA SER A 76 -5.32 -19.66 0.58
C SER A 76 -4.67 -20.93 1.13
N LEU A 77 -3.49 -20.83 1.73
CA LEU A 77 -2.71 -22.00 2.17
C LEU A 77 -3.01 -22.39 3.61
N PHE A 78 -3.36 -21.44 4.47
CA PHE A 78 -3.51 -21.68 5.90
C PHE A 78 -4.96 -21.57 6.35
N LYS A 79 -5.46 -22.63 6.99
CA LYS A 79 -6.74 -22.59 7.70
C LYS A 79 -6.60 -21.69 8.94
N THR A 80 -7.07 -20.47 8.81
CA THR A 80 -7.03 -19.43 9.84
C THR A 80 -8.40 -19.28 10.50
N SER A 81 -8.44 -18.62 11.66
CA SER A 81 -9.72 -18.28 12.31
C SER A 81 -10.53 -17.31 11.44
N THR A 82 -11.85 -17.36 11.56
CA THR A 82 -12.75 -16.46 10.83
C THR A 82 -12.41 -14.98 11.08
N GLU A 83 -12.03 -14.62 12.30
CA GLU A 83 -11.59 -13.27 12.65
C GLU A 83 -10.35 -12.84 11.85
N PHE A 84 -9.35 -13.72 11.78
CA PHE A 84 -8.14 -13.45 11.00
C PHE A 84 -8.46 -13.33 9.51
N GLN A 85 -9.36 -14.17 8.99
CA GLN A 85 -9.82 -14.08 7.60
C GLN A 85 -10.46 -12.73 7.31
N ILE A 86 -11.33 -12.23 8.20
CA ILE A 86 -11.96 -10.92 8.05
C ILE A 86 -10.91 -9.81 8.03
N ILE A 87 -9.94 -9.83 8.96
CA ILE A 87 -8.86 -8.84 9.01
C ILE A 87 -8.02 -8.86 7.73
N ALA A 88 -7.60 -10.04 7.29
CA ALA A 88 -6.75 -10.19 6.12
C ALA A 88 -7.49 -9.84 4.81
N ILE A 89 -8.77 -10.20 4.67
CA ILE A 89 -9.60 -9.76 3.53
C ILE A 89 -9.74 -8.24 3.53
N SER A 90 -9.97 -7.63 4.69
CA SER A 90 -10.04 -6.17 4.82
C SER A 90 -8.72 -5.50 4.41
N ALA A 91 -7.59 -6.06 4.85
CA ALA A 91 -6.26 -5.60 4.45
C ALA A 91 -6.03 -5.74 2.94
N VAL A 92 -6.46 -6.85 2.31
CA VAL A 92 -6.39 -7.04 0.86
C VAL A 92 -7.23 -5.99 0.12
N VAL A 93 -8.48 -5.75 0.54
CA VAL A 93 -9.37 -4.75 -0.08
C VAL A 93 -8.79 -3.34 0.05
N LEU A 94 -8.28 -2.97 1.22
CA LEU A 94 -7.64 -1.67 1.45
C LEU A 94 -6.33 -1.54 0.65
N GLY A 95 -5.56 -2.63 0.52
CA GLY A 95 -4.38 -2.68 -0.32
C GLY A 95 -4.72 -2.48 -1.80
N ILE A 96 -5.77 -3.12 -2.30
CA ILE A 96 -6.27 -2.92 -3.67
C ILE A 96 -6.69 -1.46 -3.88
N LEU A 97 -7.35 -0.84 -2.89
CA LEU A 97 -7.69 0.58 -2.95
C LEU A 97 -6.44 1.47 -3.07
N GLY A 98 -5.36 1.14 -2.35
CA GLY A 98 -4.06 1.80 -2.48
C GLY A 98 -3.43 1.59 -3.87
N LEU A 99 -3.48 0.37 -4.39
CA LEU A 99 -3.00 0.06 -5.74
C LEU A 99 -3.77 0.84 -6.82
N LEU A 100 -5.09 0.96 -6.67
CA LEU A 100 -5.92 1.76 -7.58
C LEU A 100 -5.49 3.23 -7.53
N ASP A 101 -5.27 3.77 -6.33
CA ASP A 101 -4.77 5.14 -6.13
C ASP A 101 -3.43 5.37 -6.88
N ASP A 102 -2.50 4.41 -6.75
CA ASP A 102 -1.23 4.41 -7.47
C ASP A 102 -1.43 4.35 -8.99
N ILE A 103 -2.36 3.52 -9.49
CA ILE A 103 -2.67 3.46 -10.93
C ILE A 103 -3.19 4.82 -11.42
N PHE A 104 -4.06 5.48 -10.65
CA PHE A 104 -4.52 6.84 -10.97
C PHE A 104 -3.35 7.84 -10.98
N GLU A 105 -2.41 7.73 -10.03
CA GLU A 105 -1.22 8.59 -9.97
C GLU A 105 -0.25 8.36 -11.14
N PHE A 106 0.08 7.11 -11.50
CA PHE A 106 1.12 6.86 -12.50
C PHE A 106 0.61 6.93 -13.94
N PHE A 107 -0.64 6.53 -14.19
CA PHE A 107 -1.17 6.43 -15.56
C PHE A 107 -2.12 7.58 -15.92
N LEU A 108 -2.96 8.06 -15.00
CA LEU A 108 -3.97 9.10 -15.29
C LEU A 108 -3.55 10.52 -14.90
N TYR A 109 -2.39 10.70 -14.26
CA TYR A 109 -1.89 12.02 -13.88
C TYR A 109 -1.77 13.00 -15.04
N ARG A 110 -1.34 12.52 -16.22
CA ARG A 110 -1.17 13.38 -17.41
C ARG A 110 -2.48 13.93 -17.94
N GLU A 111 -3.57 13.18 -17.80
CA GLU A 111 -4.90 13.58 -18.29
C GLU A 111 -5.62 14.47 -17.28
N ILE A 112 -5.48 14.17 -15.98
CA ILE A 112 -6.29 14.78 -14.92
C ILE A 112 -5.54 15.90 -14.18
N LYS A 113 -4.20 16.01 -14.35
CA LYS A 113 -3.30 16.92 -13.61
C LYS A 113 -3.49 16.84 -12.08
N ARG A 114 -3.75 15.64 -11.56
CA ARG A 114 -4.00 15.39 -10.13
C ARG A 114 -3.23 14.17 -9.65
N TRP A 115 -2.53 14.35 -8.53
CA TRP A 115 -1.83 13.29 -7.81
C TRP A 115 -2.86 12.37 -7.14
N GLY A 116 -3.07 11.19 -7.71
CA GLY A 116 -3.94 10.15 -7.17
C GLY A 116 -5.45 10.48 -7.16
N MET A 117 -6.20 9.60 -6.51
CA MET A 117 -7.63 9.68 -6.27
C MET A 117 -7.93 10.71 -5.18
N LYS A 118 -9.03 11.45 -5.34
CA LYS A 118 -9.42 12.45 -4.33
C LYS A 118 -9.74 11.78 -3.00
N ALA A 119 -9.27 12.35 -1.90
CA ALA A 119 -9.55 11.87 -0.54
C ALA A 119 -11.05 11.65 -0.25
N ARG A 120 -11.93 12.46 -0.86
CA ARG A 120 -13.40 12.31 -0.77
C ARG A 120 -13.95 10.98 -1.31
N TYR A 121 -13.20 10.28 -2.16
CA TYR A 121 -13.54 8.94 -2.66
C TYR A 121 -12.83 7.85 -1.86
N LYS A 122 -11.57 8.10 -1.46
CA LYS A 122 -10.76 7.14 -0.69
C LYS A 122 -11.28 6.94 0.74
N MET A 123 -11.56 8.04 1.45
CA MET A 123 -11.97 8.02 2.86
C MET A 123 -13.28 7.25 3.11
N PRO A 124 -14.38 7.47 2.36
CA PRO A 124 -15.61 6.73 2.61
C PRO A 124 -15.45 5.23 2.36
N ILE A 125 -14.66 4.83 1.37
CA ILE A 125 -14.39 3.41 1.07
C ILE A 125 -13.59 2.78 2.23
N GLN A 126 -12.55 3.46 2.72
CA GLN A 126 -11.76 2.96 3.86
C GLN A 126 -12.62 2.81 5.12
N ILE A 127 -13.44 3.82 5.43
CA ILE A 127 -14.35 3.79 6.59
C ILE A 127 -15.36 2.65 6.43
N LEU A 128 -15.95 2.48 5.24
CA LEU A 128 -16.94 1.43 4.99
C LEU A 128 -16.34 0.03 5.14
N VAL A 129 -15.14 -0.22 4.60
CA VAL A 129 -14.45 -1.51 4.71
C VAL A 129 -14.14 -1.81 6.18
N LEU A 130 -13.58 -0.84 6.92
CA LEU A 130 -13.27 -1.00 8.34
C LEU A 130 -14.53 -1.19 9.19
N PHE A 131 -15.61 -0.47 8.86
CA PHE A 131 -16.89 -0.61 9.52
C PHE A 131 -17.44 -2.03 9.36
N ILE A 132 -17.49 -2.56 8.12
CA ILE A 132 -17.96 -3.92 7.85
C ILE A 132 -17.11 -4.94 8.60
N ALA A 133 -15.78 -4.80 8.55
CA ALA A 133 -14.86 -5.69 9.26
C ALA A 133 -15.13 -5.72 10.78
N LEU A 134 -15.30 -4.54 11.38
CA LEU A 134 -15.58 -4.40 12.81
C LEU A 134 -16.95 -4.96 13.20
N VAL A 135 -17.98 -4.79 12.36
CA VAL A 135 -19.29 -5.40 12.60
C VAL A 135 -19.17 -6.93 12.59
N LEU A 136 -18.44 -7.50 11.64
CA LEU A 136 -18.27 -8.95 11.53
C LEU A 136 -17.48 -9.55 12.70
N ILE A 137 -16.46 -8.83 13.20
CA ILE A 137 -15.61 -9.28 14.31
C ILE A 137 -16.30 -9.06 15.66
N SER A 138 -16.70 -7.83 15.95
CA SER A 138 -17.22 -7.45 17.28
C SER A 138 -18.70 -7.80 17.48
N LYS A 139 -19.44 -8.06 16.38
CA LYS A 139 -20.90 -8.24 16.37
C LYS A 139 -21.65 -7.06 17.00
N SER A 140 -21.03 -5.88 17.07
CA SER A 140 -21.57 -4.68 17.69
C SER A 140 -21.49 -3.49 16.74
N LEU A 141 -22.66 -2.94 16.38
CA LEU A 141 -22.74 -1.73 15.57
C LEU A 141 -22.12 -0.52 16.29
N ILE A 142 -22.27 -0.43 17.61
CA ILE A 142 -21.75 0.69 18.40
C ILE A 142 -20.21 0.71 18.33
N ILE A 143 -19.57 -0.44 18.53
CA ILE A 143 -18.11 -0.58 18.44
C ILE A 143 -17.64 -0.23 17.03
N ALA A 144 -18.34 -0.73 16.00
CA ALA A 144 -17.99 -0.45 14.61
C ALA A 144 -18.05 1.04 14.26
N ILE A 145 -19.10 1.76 14.69
CA ILE A 145 -19.24 3.21 14.46
C ILE A 145 -18.12 3.98 15.17
N LEU A 146 -17.86 3.65 16.44
CA LEU A 146 -16.87 4.36 17.24
C LEU A 146 -15.44 4.16 16.73
N LEU A 147 -15.10 2.99 16.19
CA LEU A 147 -13.73 2.65 15.81
C LEU A 147 -13.42 2.80 14.31
N ALA A 148 -14.40 2.69 13.41
CA ALA A 148 -14.13 2.72 11.96
C ALA A 148 -13.49 4.04 11.51
N ILE A 149 -13.98 5.18 12.05
CA ILE A 149 -13.45 6.49 11.70
C ILE A 149 -12.02 6.68 12.24
N PRO A 150 -11.73 6.49 13.55
CA PRO A 150 -10.36 6.56 14.06
C PRO A 150 -9.38 5.64 13.33
N LEU A 151 -9.77 4.39 13.02
CA LEU A 151 -8.92 3.46 12.29
C LEU A 151 -8.63 3.95 10.86
N ALA A 152 -9.62 4.53 10.17
CA ALA A 152 -9.40 5.14 8.86
C ALA A 152 -8.43 6.32 8.95
N PHE A 153 -8.50 7.13 10.00
CA PHE A 153 -7.53 8.21 10.23
C PHE A 153 -6.12 7.65 10.47
N ILE A 154 -5.97 6.63 11.32
CA ILE A 154 -4.68 5.96 11.56
C ILE A 154 -4.09 5.43 10.25
N LEU A 155 -4.91 4.78 9.42
CA LEU A 155 -4.48 4.27 8.11
C LEU A 155 -3.96 5.38 7.20
N ASN A 156 -4.62 6.54 7.19
CA ASN A 156 -4.15 7.67 6.39
C ASN A 156 -2.90 8.33 6.98
N SER A 157 -2.74 8.33 8.31
CA SER A 157 -1.50 8.78 8.94
C SER A 157 -0.30 7.97 8.46
N PHE A 158 -0.43 6.63 8.35
CA PHE A 158 0.63 5.78 7.77
C PHE A 158 0.97 6.19 6.34
N ASN A 159 -0.06 6.42 5.51
CA ASN A 159 0.13 6.84 4.12
C ASN A 159 0.81 8.23 3.99
N ILE A 160 0.63 9.11 4.98
CA ILE A 160 1.30 10.42 5.03
C ILE A 160 2.76 10.27 5.48
N THR A 161 3.04 9.33 6.40
CA THR A 161 4.40 9.10 6.93
C THR A 161 5.30 8.28 6.00
N ASP A 162 4.75 7.54 5.04
CA ASP A 162 5.46 6.66 4.09
C ASP A 162 6.29 7.41 3.02
N GLY A 163 6.69 8.66 3.31
CA GLY A 163 7.53 9.49 2.46
C GLY A 163 9.03 9.39 2.76
N ILE A 164 9.41 8.56 3.73
CA ILE A 164 10.80 8.34 4.16
C ILE A 164 11.09 6.84 4.01
N ASP A 165 12.25 6.51 3.42
CA ASP A 165 12.70 5.12 3.32
C ASP A 165 12.75 4.48 4.72
N GLY A 166 11.93 3.45 4.94
CA GLY A 166 11.77 2.73 6.22
C GLY A 166 12.69 1.52 6.39
#